data_AF-A0A241W1F3-F1
#
_entry.id   AF-A0A241W1F3-F1
#
_cell.length_a   1.000
_cell.length_b   1.000
_cell.length_c   1.000
_cell.angle_alpha   90.00
_cell.angle_beta   90.00
_cell.angle_gamma   90.00
#
_symmetry.space_group_name_H-M   'P 1'
#
loop_
_entity.id
_entity.type
_entity.pdbx_description
1 polymer ?
#
loop_
_entity_poly.entity_id
_entity_poly.type
_entity_poly.pdbx_seq_one_letter_code
_entity_poly.pdbx_strand_id
1 'polypeptide(L)'
;MYANRDDMVLRYGSNEITQLEKGLTGVESVDSYIEDASDIADGYVGVLFNVPLSDPPKNLKIYICDIARFLLWRSKASEQVRQRYEDAIGFLKRVAEGKAILLIKNIETQEVSKPKKAKASAPLGTTYKGGVFSNNELDKMPSIF
;
A
#
# COMPACT_ATOMS: atom_id res chain seq x y z
N MET A 1 -5.07 -1.22 -15.99
CA MET A 1 -6.48 -1.03 -15.58
C MET A 1 -6.96 -2.25 -14.77
N TYR A 2 -7.42 -2.03 -13.53
CA TYR A 2 -7.69 -3.11 -12.56
C TYR A 2 -9.17 -3.31 -12.19
N ALA A 3 -10.03 -2.37 -12.56
CA ALA A 3 -11.47 -2.37 -12.32
C ALA A 3 -12.20 -2.10 -13.64
N ASN A 4 -13.46 -2.51 -13.72
CA ASN A 4 -14.31 -2.26 -14.89
C ASN A 4 -15.53 -1.40 -14.52
N ARG A 5 -16.24 -0.87 -15.52
CA ARG A 5 -17.52 -0.17 -15.33
C ARG A 5 -18.53 -1.01 -14.54
N ASP A 6 -18.60 -2.32 -14.81
CA ASP A 6 -19.50 -3.24 -14.09
C ASP A 6 -19.20 -3.31 -12.59
N ASP A 7 -17.93 -3.20 -12.18
CA ASP A 7 -17.52 -3.18 -10.77
C ASP A 7 -17.99 -1.90 -10.05
N MET A 8 -18.14 -0.79 -10.78
CA MET A 8 -18.73 0.44 -10.25
C MET A 8 -20.25 0.34 -10.17
N VAL A 9 -20.89 -0.21 -11.21
CA VAL A 9 -22.35 -0.42 -11.25
C VAL A 9 -22.80 -1.36 -10.14
N LEU A 10 -22.06 -2.45 -9.87
CA LEU A 10 -22.36 -3.37 -8.78
C LEU A 10 -22.29 -2.73 -7.39
N ARG A 11 -21.48 -1.68 -7.20
CA ARG A 11 -21.27 -1.04 -5.88
C ARG A 11 -22.13 0.18 -5.63
N TYR A 12 -22.28 1.04 -6.63
CA TYR A 12 -22.99 2.32 -6.49
C TYR A 12 -24.35 2.33 -7.19
N GLY A 13 -24.63 1.32 -8.02
CA GLY A 13 -25.86 1.22 -8.81
C GLY A 13 -25.74 1.89 -10.18
N SER A 14 -26.53 1.40 -11.13
CA SER A 14 -26.54 1.90 -12.51
C SER A 14 -26.98 3.36 -12.61
N ASN A 15 -27.96 3.77 -11.79
CA ASN A 15 -28.54 5.10 -11.86
C ASN A 15 -27.52 6.21 -11.58
N GLU A 16 -26.66 6.02 -10.57
CA GLU A 16 -25.64 7.00 -10.22
C GLU A 16 -24.59 7.11 -11.32
N ILE A 17 -24.09 5.97 -11.82
CA ILE A 17 -23.06 5.95 -12.87
C ILE A 17 -23.60 6.56 -14.17
N THR A 18 -24.82 6.21 -14.58
CA THR A 18 -25.45 6.81 -15.76
C THR A 18 -25.70 8.31 -15.59
N GLN A 19 -25.98 8.78 -14.38
CA GLN A 19 -26.12 10.21 -14.11
C GLN A 19 -24.78 10.95 -14.20
N LEU A 20 -23.70 10.33 -13.72
CA LEU A 20 -22.35 10.86 -13.88
C LEU A 20 -21.94 10.88 -15.36
N GLU A 21 -22.21 9.80 -16.10
CA GLU A 21 -21.96 9.70 -17.55
C GLU A 21 -22.64 10.79 -18.38
N LYS A 22 -23.87 11.17 -18.04
CA LYS A 22 -24.58 12.28 -18.72
C LYS A 22 -23.87 13.62 -18.57
N GLY A 23 -23.06 13.78 -17.53
CA GLY A 23 -22.25 14.98 -17.30
C GLY A 23 -20.95 15.02 -18.09
N LEU A 24 -20.52 13.88 -18.68
CA LEU A 24 -19.29 13.78 -19.46
C LEU A 24 -19.53 14.29 -20.89
N THR A 25 -18.55 15.04 -21.39
CA THR A 25 -18.48 15.47 -22.79
C THR A 25 -17.77 14.38 -23.59
N GLY A 26 -18.21 14.10 -24.82
CA GLY A 26 -17.95 12.86 -25.57
C GLY A 26 -16.49 12.41 -25.85
N VAL A 27 -15.49 13.10 -25.32
CA VAL A 27 -14.08 12.65 -25.29
C VAL A 27 -13.77 11.90 -23.99
N GLU A 28 -14.41 12.23 -22.89
CA GLU A 28 -14.20 11.60 -21.59
C GLU A 28 -15.17 10.43 -21.42
N SER A 29 -14.65 9.28 -20.98
CA SER A 29 -15.44 8.10 -20.62
C SER A 29 -15.19 7.71 -19.17
N VAL A 30 -16.10 6.94 -18.58
CA VAL A 30 -15.90 6.38 -17.23
C VAL A 30 -14.62 5.54 -17.18
N ASP A 31 -14.31 4.83 -18.26
CA ASP A 31 -13.10 4.01 -18.35
C ASP A 31 -11.83 4.84 -18.27
N SER A 32 -11.78 6.03 -18.88
CA SER A 32 -10.63 6.95 -18.76
C SER A 32 -10.37 7.35 -17.30
N TYR A 33 -11.41 7.63 -16.53
CA TYR A 33 -11.27 7.98 -15.11
C TYR A 33 -10.88 6.76 -14.24
N ILE A 34 -11.27 5.56 -14.64
CA ILE A 34 -10.82 4.32 -13.99
C ILE A 34 -9.33 4.07 -14.31
N GLU A 35 -8.89 4.36 -15.53
CA GLU A 35 -7.48 4.31 -15.92
C GLU A 35 -6.65 5.29 -15.09
N ASP A 36 -7.05 6.56 -15.02
CA ASP A 36 -6.40 7.58 -14.19
C ASP A 36 -6.33 7.14 -12.71
N ALA A 37 -7.44 6.59 -12.18
CA ALA A 37 -7.47 6.07 -10.82
C ALA A 37 -6.53 4.86 -10.62
N SER A 38 -6.37 4.02 -11.64
CA SER A 38 -5.42 2.91 -11.60
C SER A 38 -3.97 3.37 -11.64
N ASP A 39 -3.66 4.40 -12.43
CA ASP A 39 -2.31 5.00 -12.49
C ASP A 39 -1.93 5.67 -11.16
N ILE A 40 -2.89 6.36 -10.52
CA ILE A 40 -2.70 6.90 -9.17
C ILE A 40 -2.39 5.77 -8.17
N ALA A 41 -3.14 4.67 -8.21
CA ALA A 41 -2.91 3.52 -7.33
C ALA A 41 -1.54 2.88 -7.58
N ASP A 42 -1.15 2.71 -8.84
CA ASP A 42 0.15 2.16 -9.25
C ASP A 42 1.31 3.02 -8.77
N GLY A 43 1.17 4.35 -8.75
CA GLY A 43 2.17 5.26 -8.18
C GLY A 43 2.48 5.00 -6.70
N TYR A 44 1.50 4.58 -5.90
CA TYR A 44 1.70 4.23 -4.48
C TYR A 44 2.19 2.80 -4.30
N VAL A 45 1.66 1.87 -5.09
CA VAL A 45 1.93 0.43 -4.98
C VAL A 45 3.32 0.08 -5.55
N GLY A 46 3.78 0.81 -6.58
CA GLY A 46 5.08 0.64 -7.23
C GLY A 46 6.29 0.83 -6.32
N VAL A 47 6.09 1.36 -5.10
CA VAL A 47 7.15 1.45 -4.07
C VAL A 47 7.50 0.06 -3.50
N LEU A 48 6.53 -0.85 -3.43
CA LEU A 48 6.69 -2.16 -2.78
C LEU A 48 6.56 -3.35 -3.74
N PHE A 49 5.79 -3.19 -4.81
CA PHE A 49 5.47 -4.27 -5.73
C PHE A 49 5.89 -3.91 -7.15
N ASN A 50 6.27 -4.93 -7.93
CA ASN A 50 6.45 -4.74 -9.37
C ASN A 50 5.07 -4.55 -10.03
N VAL A 51 4.88 -3.38 -10.63
CA VAL A 51 3.75 -3.03 -11.48
C VAL A 51 4.10 -3.44 -12.93
N PRO A 52 3.16 -3.96 -13.74
CA PRO A 52 1.74 -4.17 -13.46
C PRO A 52 1.46 -5.41 -12.59
N LEU A 53 0.56 -5.26 -11.62
CA LEU A 53 0.11 -6.39 -10.79
C LEU A 53 -0.71 -7.38 -11.63
N SER A 54 -0.31 -8.65 -11.64
CA SER A 54 -0.99 -9.69 -12.45
C SER A 54 -2.37 -10.07 -11.91
N ASP A 55 -2.57 -10.05 -10.59
CA ASP A 55 -3.88 -10.25 -9.95
C ASP A 55 -4.10 -9.23 -8.80
N PRO A 56 -4.78 -8.10 -9.07
CA PRO A 56 -5.04 -7.10 -8.04
C PRO A 56 -6.07 -7.62 -7.02
N PRO A 57 -5.82 -7.49 -5.72
CA PRO A 57 -6.75 -7.95 -4.70
C PRO A 57 -8.07 -7.17 -4.76
N LYS A 58 -9.17 -7.82 -4.37
CA LYS A 58 -10.51 -7.21 -4.34
C LYS A 58 -10.55 -5.89 -3.57
N ASN A 59 -9.74 -5.76 -2.52
CA ASN A 59 -9.64 -4.54 -1.72
C ASN A 59 -9.11 -3.35 -2.55
N LEU A 60 -8.09 -3.57 -3.40
CA LEU A 60 -7.51 -2.53 -4.24
C LEU A 60 -8.54 -2.05 -5.27
N LYS A 61 -9.32 -2.98 -5.85
CA LYS A 61 -10.44 -2.63 -6.75
C LYS A 61 -11.47 -1.69 -6.09
N ILE A 62 -11.76 -1.88 -4.79
CA ILE A 62 -12.70 -1.00 -4.06
C ILE A 62 -12.14 0.43 -4.01
N TYR A 63 -10.86 0.59 -3.65
CA TYR A 63 -10.24 1.90 -3.53
C TYR A 63 -10.10 2.61 -4.89
N ILE A 64 -9.78 1.88 -5.96
CA ILE A 64 -9.78 2.44 -7.32
C ILE A 64 -11.18 2.93 -7.70
N CYS A 65 -12.23 2.15 -7.44
CA CYS A 65 -13.60 2.58 -7.73
C CYS A 65 -14.01 3.83 -6.92
N ASP A 66 -13.60 3.94 -5.65
CA ASP A 66 -13.86 5.12 -4.82
C ASP A 66 -13.12 6.37 -5.37
N ILE A 67 -11.88 6.20 -5.84
CA ILE A 67 -11.09 7.26 -6.48
C ILE A 67 -11.72 7.69 -7.81
N ALA A 68 -12.03 6.74 -8.70
CA ALA A 68 -12.68 7.01 -9.98
C ALA A 68 -14.02 7.72 -9.79
N ARG A 69 -14.81 7.32 -8.78
CA ARG A 69 -16.07 8.00 -8.43
C ARG A 69 -15.84 9.45 -8.04
N PHE A 70 -14.80 9.75 -7.26
CA PHE A 70 -14.48 11.14 -6.90
C PHE A 70 -14.06 11.98 -8.12
N LEU A 71 -13.25 11.41 -9.00
CA LEU A 71 -12.79 12.10 -10.23
C LEU A 71 -13.94 12.44 -11.19
N LEU A 72 -14.97 11.58 -11.26
CA LEU A 72 -16.17 11.82 -12.07
C LEU A 72 -17.02 13.02 -11.59
N TRP A 73 -16.90 13.44 -10.33
CA TRP A 73 -17.71 14.53 -9.78
C TRP A 73 -17.10 15.91 -10.05
N ARG A 74 -17.60 16.62 -11.09
CA ARG A 74 -17.05 17.93 -11.52
C ARG A 74 -17.50 19.15 -10.70
N SER A 75 -18.75 19.16 -10.22
CA SER A 75 -19.37 20.41 -9.72
C SER A 75 -19.39 20.55 -8.20
N LYS A 76 -19.57 19.46 -7.44
CA LYS A 76 -19.41 19.41 -5.97
C LYS A 76 -19.56 17.99 -5.46
N ALA A 77 -18.45 17.31 -5.16
CA ALA A 77 -18.48 16.04 -4.44
C ALA A 77 -19.30 16.14 -3.15
N SER A 78 -20.18 15.18 -2.89
CA SER A 78 -20.78 15.03 -1.57
C SER A 78 -19.66 14.79 -0.54
N GLU A 79 -19.85 15.29 0.69
CA GLU A 79 -18.86 15.11 1.77
C GLU A 79 -18.53 13.61 1.97
N GLN A 80 -19.53 12.74 1.80
CA GLN A 80 -19.34 11.29 1.88
C GLN A 80 -18.40 10.75 0.79
N VAL A 81 -18.50 11.26 -0.45
CA VAL A 81 -17.63 10.83 -1.56
C VAL A 81 -16.20 11.31 -1.32
N ARG A 82 -16.06 12.55 -0.85
CA ARG A 82 -14.77 13.12 -0.48
C ARG A 82 -14.11 12.34 0.65
N GLN A 83 -14.84 12.02 1.71
CA GLN A 83 -14.30 11.26 2.84
C GLN A 83 -13.81 9.88 2.39
N ARG A 84 -14.57 9.18 1.53
CA ARG A 84 -14.15 7.89 0.97
C ARG A 84 -12.90 8.00 0.09
N TYR A 85 -12.79 9.07 -0.68
CA TYR A 85 -11.57 9.36 -1.44
C TYR A 85 -10.36 9.58 -0.53
N GLU A 86 -10.50 10.39 0.52
CA GLU A 86 -9.44 10.63 1.50
C GLU A 86 -9.03 9.35 2.23
N ASP A 87 -9.99 8.50 2.59
CA ASP A 87 -9.74 7.18 3.20
C ASP A 87 -8.99 6.24 2.23
N ALA A 88 -9.35 6.25 0.94
CA ALA A 88 -8.69 5.46 -0.10
C ALA A 88 -7.23 5.88 -0.29
N ILE A 89 -6.97 7.18 -0.43
CA ILE A 89 -5.61 7.73 -0.51
C ILE A 89 -4.84 7.47 0.79
N GLY A 90 -5.49 7.58 1.95
CA GLY A 90 -4.89 7.27 3.25
C GLY A 90 -4.48 5.80 3.36
N PHE A 91 -5.28 4.88 2.83
CA PHE A 91 -4.93 3.47 2.75
C PHE A 91 -3.74 3.24 1.81
N LEU A 92 -3.76 3.81 0.60
CA LEU A 92 -2.65 3.68 -0.36
C LEU A 92 -1.33 4.22 0.19
N LYS A 93 -1.35 5.33 0.92
CA LYS A 93 -0.18 5.84 1.65
C LYS A 93 0.33 4.86 2.71
N ARG A 94 -0.56 4.25 3.49
CA ARG A 94 -0.17 3.23 4.48
C ARG A 94 0.39 1.97 3.83
N VAL A 95 -0.09 1.62 2.64
CA VAL A 95 0.49 0.54 1.82
C VAL A 95 1.90 0.95 1.42
N ALA A 96 2.13 2.13 0.85
CA ALA A 96 3.46 2.61 0.48
C ALA A 96 4.44 2.68 1.68
N GLU A 97 3.95 3.01 2.88
CA GLU A 97 4.73 2.99 4.12
C GLU A 97 5.04 1.58 4.67
N GLY A 98 4.49 0.53 4.05
CA GLY A 98 4.60 -0.87 4.50
C GLY A 98 3.84 -1.17 5.79
N LYS A 99 2.90 -0.32 6.19
CA LYS A 99 2.05 -0.50 7.39
C LYS A 99 0.78 -1.30 7.09
N ALA A 100 0.29 -1.24 5.86
CA ALA A 100 -0.86 -2.00 5.40
C ALA A 100 -0.40 -3.09 4.42
N ILE A 101 -0.92 -4.31 4.60
CA ILE A 101 -0.58 -5.46 3.77
C ILE A 101 -1.70 -5.64 2.75
N LEU A 102 -1.36 -5.57 1.47
CA LEU A 102 -2.23 -6.05 0.41
C LEU A 102 -2.17 -7.58 0.39
N LEU A 103 -3.31 -8.23 0.59
CA LEU A 103 -3.43 -9.68 0.46
C LEU A 103 -3.49 -10.05 -1.02
N ILE A 104 -2.32 -10.06 -1.67
CA ILE A 104 -2.19 -10.53 -3.06
C ILE A 104 -2.19 -12.05 -3.01
N LYS A 105 -3.06 -12.69 -3.78
CA LYS A 105 -3.06 -14.15 -3.93
C LYS A 105 -1.94 -14.53 -4.89
N ASN A 106 -0.71 -14.55 -4.41
CA ASN A 106 0.43 -15.05 -5.19
C ASN A 106 0.32 -16.58 -5.28
N ILE A 107 0.32 -17.13 -6.49
CA ILE A 107 0.08 -18.55 -6.75
C ILE A 107 1.37 -19.38 -6.56
N GLU A 108 2.57 -18.79 -6.37
CA GLU A 108 3.81 -19.59 -6.43
C GLU A 108 4.71 -19.69 -5.18
N THR A 109 4.67 -18.84 -4.15
CA THR A 109 5.54 -19.10 -2.96
C THR A 109 4.99 -18.57 -1.64
N GLN A 110 4.88 -19.47 -0.65
CA GLN A 110 4.69 -19.17 0.76
C GLN A 110 5.87 -18.34 1.29
N GLU A 111 5.61 -17.18 1.92
CA GLU A 111 6.23 -16.71 3.17
C GLU A 111 5.82 -15.26 3.49
N VAL A 112 5.15 -15.08 4.63
CA VAL A 112 4.91 -13.76 5.23
C VAL A 112 6.19 -13.34 5.95
N SER A 113 7.11 -12.69 5.25
CA SER A 113 8.22 -12.01 5.92
C SER A 113 7.79 -10.60 6.33
N LYS A 114 7.82 -10.34 7.65
CA LYS A 114 7.63 -9.01 8.23
C LYS A 114 8.77 -8.12 7.72
N PRO A 115 8.57 -6.82 7.42
CA PRO A 115 9.69 -5.92 7.23
C PRO A 115 10.49 -5.92 8.54
N LYS A 116 11.70 -6.45 8.48
CA LYS A 116 12.66 -6.41 9.58
C LYS A 116 13.06 -4.94 9.71
N LYS A 117 12.28 -4.16 10.47
CA LYS A 117 12.82 -2.97 11.13
C LYS A 117 13.87 -3.48 12.10
N ALA A 118 15.08 -3.69 11.61
CA ALA A 118 16.24 -3.78 12.46
C ALA A 118 16.40 -2.39 13.09
N LYS A 119 15.62 -2.11 14.15
CA LYS A 119 16.17 -1.26 15.20
C LYS A 119 17.44 -1.98 15.59
N ALA A 120 18.59 -1.39 15.28
CA ALA A 120 19.85 -1.85 15.81
C ALA A 120 19.65 -1.92 17.32
N SER A 121 19.45 -3.13 17.85
CA SER A 121 19.49 -3.36 19.28
C SER A 121 20.91 -3.00 19.65
N ALA A 122 21.07 -1.84 20.27
CA ALA A 122 22.31 -1.53 20.95
C ALA A 122 22.66 -2.75 21.82
N PRO A 123 23.87 -3.32 21.74
CA PRO A 123 24.31 -4.20 22.79
C PRO A 123 24.44 -3.35 24.07
N LEU A 124 23.37 -3.33 24.88
CA LEU A 124 23.42 -2.93 26.29
C LEU A 124 24.27 -3.99 27.00
N GLY A 125 25.58 -3.79 26.96
CA GLY A 125 26.53 -4.75 27.47
C GLY A 125 27.85 -4.76 26.70
N THR A 126 28.42 -3.60 26.36
CA THR A 126 29.88 -3.54 26.26
C THR A 126 30.40 -3.77 27.67
N THR A 127 30.74 -5.02 27.98
CA THR A 127 31.46 -5.38 29.20
C THR A 127 32.61 -4.40 29.37
N TYR A 128 32.56 -3.63 30.45
CA TYR A 128 33.56 -2.64 30.80
C TYR A 128 34.92 -3.33 30.94
N LYS A 129 35.75 -3.27 29.90
CA LYS A 129 37.13 -3.80 29.85
C LYS A 129 38.12 -2.81 30.50
N GLY A 130 37.69 -2.16 31.58
CA GLY A 130 38.46 -1.15 32.31
C GLY A 130 39.34 -1.72 33.42
N GLY A 131 39.88 -2.93 33.25
CA GLY A 131 40.91 -3.49 34.12
C GLY A 131 42.24 -3.43 33.40
N VAL A 132 43.32 -3.07 34.11
CA VAL A 132 44.69 -2.78 33.63
C VAL A 132 45.36 -3.92 32.82
N PHE A 133 44.68 -5.05 32.64
CA PHE A 133 45.22 -6.24 31.98
C PHE A 133 44.48 -6.50 30.66
N SER A 134 45.22 -6.46 29.54
CA SER A 134 44.70 -6.81 28.22
C SER A 134 44.34 -8.30 28.15
N ASN A 135 43.30 -8.65 27.38
CA ASN A 135 42.79 -10.02 27.21
C ASN A 135 43.88 -11.07 26.90
N ASN A 136 44.90 -10.67 26.17
CA ASN A 136 45.97 -11.55 25.71
C ASN A 136 46.94 -11.98 26.83
N GLU A 137 46.91 -11.33 28.00
CA GLU A 137 47.69 -11.73 29.18
C GLU A 137 46.91 -12.64 30.13
N LEU A 138 45.58 -12.47 30.21
CA LEU A 138 44.70 -13.34 30.99
C LEU A 138 44.66 -14.78 30.44
N ASP A 139 44.70 -14.95 29.11
CA ASP A 139 44.75 -16.27 28.46
C ASP A 139 46.09 -17.02 28.68
N LYS A 140 47.11 -16.33 29.22
CA LYS A 140 48.43 -16.94 29.51
C LYS A 140 48.59 -17.35 30.98
N MET A 141 47.61 -17.10 31.83
CA MET A 141 47.67 -17.59 33.21
C MET A 141 47.31 -19.08 33.24
N PRO A 142 48.15 -19.95 33.85
CA PRO A 142 47.79 -21.34 34.03
C PRO A 142 46.60 -21.41 35.00
N SER A 143 45.54 -22.11 34.59
CA SER A 143 44.39 -22.39 35.45
C SER A 143 44.84 -23.35 36.56
N ILE A 144 45.03 -22.81 37.76
CA ILE A 144 45.25 -23.61 38.96
C ILE A 144 43.86 -24.01 39.46
N PHE A 145 43.61 -25.33 39.50
CA PHE A 145 42.44 -25.94 40.16
C PHE A 145 42.48 -25.71 41.68
#